data_AF-A0A0P4WAT1-F1
#
_entry.id   AF-A0A0P4WAT1-F1
#
_cell.length_a   1.000
_cell.length_b   1.000
_cell.length_c   1.000
_cell.angle_alpha   90.00
_cell.angle_beta   90.00
_cell.angle_gamma   90.00
#
_symmetry.space_group_name_H-M   'P 1'
#
loop_
_entity.id
_entity.type
_entity.pdbx_description
1 polymer ?
#
loop_
_entity_poly.entity_id
_entity_poly.type
_entity_poly.pdbx_seq_one_letter_code
_entity_poly.pdbx_strand_id
1 'polypeptide(L)'
;MASAPVTAGKCTYCTNPSKYTCPRCNTLYCSSSCYRNPNHVQCSENFYRDQVEEEMHGCTVSEESRRKMMEILQRVKSGESVMEAEDGPLDSDDDENEEDLSVRMAGIDLNDSEAVWRNMTEEERQDFQKLVKKGNFEELIPAWSAWWDQEVQLVQEITSGSPTSPSYTANCPDVVEVPPLSELTVISCFLEMC
;
A
#
# COMPACT_ATOMS: atom_id res chain seq x y z
N MET A 1 23.86 16.57 4.72
CA MET A 1 25.33 16.43 4.87
C MET A 1 25.97 16.43 3.49
N ALA A 2 27.00 17.24 3.31
CA ALA A 2 27.49 17.70 2.01
C ALA A 2 28.14 16.60 1.15
N SER A 3 27.72 16.50 -0.11
CA SER A 3 28.34 15.68 -1.14
C SER A 3 29.67 16.30 -1.59
N ALA A 4 30.78 15.64 -1.29
CA ALA A 4 32.11 15.96 -1.81
C ALA A 4 32.38 15.19 -3.13
N PRO A 5 33.23 15.72 -4.02
CA PRO A 5 33.20 15.44 -5.45
C PRO A 5 33.72 14.04 -5.83
N VAL A 6 33.07 13.48 -6.84
CA VAL A 6 33.34 12.16 -7.43
C VAL A 6 34.72 12.16 -8.10
N THR A 7 35.68 11.45 -7.52
CA THR A 7 36.84 10.97 -8.28
C THR A 7 36.32 9.94 -9.28
N ALA A 8 36.40 10.27 -10.58
CA ALA A 8 35.98 9.41 -11.67
C ALA A 8 36.95 8.20 -11.81
N GLY A 9 36.84 7.25 -10.90
CA GLY A 9 37.49 5.95 -10.98
C GLY A 9 36.64 4.93 -11.74
N LYS A 10 37.22 3.78 -12.05
CA LYS A 10 36.45 2.59 -12.46
C LYS A 10 35.88 1.91 -11.22
N CYS A 11 34.71 1.30 -11.34
CA CYS A 11 34.21 0.42 -10.30
C CYS A 11 35.21 -0.73 -10.05
N THR A 12 35.37 -1.11 -8.79
CA THR A 12 36.24 -2.22 -8.40
C THR A 12 35.66 -3.60 -8.79
N TYR A 13 34.35 -3.66 -8.99
CA TYR A 13 33.61 -4.91 -9.27
C TYR A 13 33.07 -5.00 -10.70
N CYS A 14 33.10 -3.90 -11.47
CA CYS A 14 32.50 -3.80 -12.81
C CYS A 14 33.39 -2.92 -13.72
N THR A 15 33.24 -3.03 -15.06
CA THR A 15 33.99 -2.18 -16.02
C THR A 15 33.42 -0.77 -16.15
N ASN A 16 32.27 -0.48 -15.52
CA ASN A 16 31.63 0.83 -15.59
C ASN A 16 32.32 1.87 -14.69
N PRO A 17 32.18 3.18 -14.99
CA PRO A 17 32.67 4.24 -14.12
C PRO A 17 32.01 4.17 -12.74
N SER A 18 32.78 4.44 -11.69
CA SER A 18 32.29 4.52 -10.33
C SER A 18 31.48 5.80 -10.14
N LYS A 19 30.27 5.66 -9.58
CA LYS A 19 29.39 6.79 -9.25
C LYS A 19 29.39 7.10 -7.75
N TYR A 20 29.69 6.09 -6.93
CA TYR A 20 29.57 6.15 -5.48
C TYR A 20 30.79 5.54 -4.79
N THR A 21 31.01 5.94 -3.54
CA THR A 21 32.10 5.46 -2.67
C THR A 21 31.51 4.93 -1.37
N CYS A 22 31.91 3.74 -0.95
CA CYS A 22 31.47 3.18 0.33
C CYS A 22 32.10 3.96 1.50
N PRO A 23 31.32 4.46 2.49
CA PRO A 23 31.85 5.24 3.60
C PRO A 23 32.63 4.41 4.64
N ARG A 24 32.49 3.07 4.62
CA ARG A 24 33.20 2.20 5.57
C ARG A 24 34.57 1.75 5.09
N CYS A 25 34.68 1.40 3.81
CA CYS A 25 35.89 0.82 3.22
C CYS A 25 36.47 1.64 2.07
N ASN A 26 35.91 2.82 1.80
CA ASN A 26 36.32 3.73 0.72
C ASN A 26 36.35 3.12 -0.69
N THR A 27 35.65 2.01 -0.91
CA THR A 27 35.65 1.32 -2.20
C THR A 27 34.66 1.96 -3.20
N LEU A 28 35.12 2.13 -4.43
CA LEU A 28 34.38 2.75 -5.54
C LEU A 28 33.45 1.73 -6.24
N TYR A 29 32.17 2.07 -6.40
CA TYR A 29 31.17 1.20 -7.04
C TYR A 29 30.23 1.94 -8.01
N CYS A 30 29.64 1.17 -8.95
CA CYS A 30 28.80 1.71 -10.04
C CYS A 30 27.28 1.68 -9.74
N SER A 31 26.78 0.68 -9.01
CA SER A 31 25.36 0.48 -8.68
C SER A 31 25.16 -0.36 -7.41
N SER A 32 23.91 -0.48 -6.93
CA SER A 32 23.56 -1.34 -5.78
C SER A 32 23.96 -2.81 -5.98
N SER A 33 23.94 -3.30 -7.22
CA SER A 33 24.41 -4.65 -7.57
C SER A 33 25.90 -4.84 -7.26
N CYS A 34 26.72 -3.80 -7.48
CA CYS A 34 28.13 -3.82 -7.13
C CYS A 34 28.37 -3.57 -5.63
N TYR A 35 27.47 -2.86 -4.97
CA TYR A 35 27.50 -2.70 -3.52
C TYR A 35 27.22 -4.01 -2.77
N ARG A 36 26.35 -4.88 -3.30
CA ARG A 36 26.02 -6.23 -2.77
C ARG A 36 26.89 -7.35 -3.35
N ASN A 37 27.98 -7.02 -4.06
CA ASN A 37 28.86 -8.03 -4.63
C ASN A 37 29.51 -8.86 -3.50
N PRO A 38 29.80 -10.17 -3.69
CA PRO A 38 30.46 -11.00 -2.68
C PRO A 38 31.76 -10.41 -2.13
N ASN A 39 32.49 -9.61 -2.91
CA ASN A 39 33.72 -8.94 -2.46
C ASN A 39 33.49 -7.71 -1.57
N HIS A 40 32.25 -7.23 -1.43
CA HIS A 40 31.84 -6.08 -0.60
C HIS A 40 30.75 -6.43 0.43
N VAL A 41 30.31 -7.69 0.47
CA VAL A 41 29.13 -8.13 1.24
C VAL A 41 29.21 -7.78 2.74
N GLN A 42 30.41 -7.82 3.32
CA GLN A 42 30.61 -7.52 4.73
C GLN A 42 30.25 -6.06 5.08
N CYS A 43 30.51 -5.10 4.17
CA CYS A 43 30.15 -3.70 4.40
C CYS A 43 28.66 -3.44 4.16
N SER A 44 28.03 -4.16 3.24
CA SER A 44 26.58 -4.04 2.98
C SER A 44 25.75 -4.70 4.06
N GLU A 45 26.12 -5.90 4.51
CA GLU A 45 25.39 -6.63 5.57
C GLU A 45 25.49 -5.92 6.91
N ASN A 46 26.67 -5.42 7.27
CA ASN A 46 26.78 -4.58 8.46
C ASN A 46 25.90 -3.34 8.36
N PHE A 47 25.70 -2.76 7.17
CA PHE A 47 24.82 -1.59 7.02
C PHE A 47 23.36 -1.93 7.22
N TYR A 48 22.90 -3.05 6.66
CA TYR A 48 21.56 -3.53 6.91
C TYR A 48 21.34 -3.91 8.37
N ARG A 49 22.31 -4.60 8.98
CA ARG A 49 22.25 -4.97 10.39
C ARG A 49 22.17 -3.73 11.28
N ASP A 50 23.09 -2.77 11.10
CA ASP A 50 23.12 -1.56 11.93
C ASP A 50 21.81 -0.76 11.79
N GLN A 51 21.20 -0.71 10.60
CA GLN A 51 19.88 -0.07 10.39
C GLN A 51 18.75 -0.82 11.10
N VAL A 52 18.72 -2.14 11.03
CA VAL A 52 17.71 -2.95 11.73
C VAL A 52 17.88 -2.86 13.25
N GLU A 53 19.12 -2.87 13.74
CA GLU A 53 19.44 -2.69 15.15
C GLU A 53 19.04 -1.30 15.64
N GLU A 54 19.30 -0.24 14.86
CA GLU A 54 18.88 1.13 15.17
C GLU A 54 17.36 1.26 15.29
N GLU A 55 16.61 0.71 14.35
CA GLU A 55 15.14 0.67 14.41
C GLU A 55 14.63 -0.15 15.62
N MET A 56 15.28 -1.28 15.93
CA MET A 56 14.93 -2.10 17.09
C MET A 56 15.24 -1.39 18.41
N HIS A 57 16.35 -0.63 18.49
CA HIS A 57 16.69 0.21 19.63
C HIS A 57 15.78 1.44 19.76
N GLY A 58 15.16 1.91 18.67
CA GLY A 58 14.09 2.92 18.71
C GLY A 58 12.87 2.47 19.54
N CYS A 59 12.69 1.15 19.68
CA CYS A 59 11.65 0.54 20.51
C CYS A 59 12.22 0.02 21.84
N THR A 60 12.83 0.88 22.66
CA THR A 60 13.12 0.48 24.04
C THR A 60 11.81 0.36 24.83
N VAL A 61 11.44 -0.88 25.12
CA VAL A 61 10.30 -1.18 26.00
C VAL A 61 10.65 -0.67 27.40
N SER A 62 9.79 0.14 28.01
CA SER A 62 10.03 0.67 29.36
C SER A 62 10.24 -0.48 30.36
N GLU A 63 11.08 -0.25 31.37
CA GLU A 63 11.32 -1.24 32.43
C GLU A 63 10.02 -1.70 33.11
N GLU A 64 9.01 -0.81 33.17
CA GLU A 64 7.68 -1.14 33.66
C GLU A 64 6.94 -2.14 32.76
N SER A 65 6.98 -1.94 31.43
CA SER A 65 6.36 -2.82 30.46
C SER A 65 7.06 -4.19 30.42
N ARG A 66 8.39 -4.20 30.54
CA ARG A 66 9.19 -5.43 30.67
C ARG A 66 8.83 -6.22 31.94
N ARG A 67 8.62 -5.52 33.07
CA ARG A 67 8.19 -6.14 34.33
C ARG A 67 6.78 -6.74 34.20
N LYS A 68 5.82 -6.02 33.63
CA LYS A 68 4.45 -6.51 33.40
C LYS A 68 4.44 -7.76 32.50
N MET A 69 5.24 -7.77 31.44
CA MET A 69 5.39 -8.93 30.57
C MET A 69 5.94 -10.15 31.33
N MET A 70 6.98 -9.97 32.13
CA MET A 70 7.55 -11.05 32.96
C MET A 70 6.56 -11.58 34.01
N GLU A 71 5.78 -10.68 34.61
CA GLU A 71 4.74 -11.02 35.59
C GLU A 71 3.61 -11.86 34.97
N ILE A 72 3.16 -11.51 33.77
CA ILE A 72 2.16 -12.27 33.01
C ILE A 72 2.70 -13.67 32.66
N LEU A 73 3.92 -13.77 32.14
CA LEU A 73 4.57 -15.04 31.81
C LEU A 73 4.74 -15.95 33.04
N GLN A 74 5.07 -15.35 34.19
CA GLN A 74 5.20 -16.08 35.45
C GLN A 74 3.84 -16.57 35.98
N ARG A 75 2.78 -15.78 35.84
CA ARG A 75 1.41 -16.15 36.21
C ARG A 75 0.91 -17.33 35.37
N VAL A 76 1.10 -17.28 34.04
CA VAL A 76 0.76 -18.38 33.11
C VAL A 76 1.52 -19.66 33.44
N LYS A 77 2.83 -19.56 33.71
CA LYS A 77 3.64 -20.73 34.07
C LYS A 77 3.24 -21.37 35.39
N SER A 78 2.71 -20.58 36.33
CA SER A 78 2.34 -21.04 37.67
C SER A 78 0.96 -21.68 37.73
N GLY A 79 0.21 -21.71 36.62
CA GLY A 79 -1.11 -22.35 36.53
C GLY A 79 -2.21 -21.61 37.30
N GLU A 80 -1.95 -20.37 37.73
CA GLU A 80 -2.95 -19.50 38.33
C GLU A 80 -3.76 -18.88 37.19
N SER A 81 -5.04 -19.26 37.10
CA SER A 81 -5.97 -18.86 36.05
C SER A 81 -5.95 -17.34 35.88
N VAL A 82 -5.76 -16.88 34.64
CA VAL A 82 -5.81 -15.47 34.26
C VAL A 82 -7.28 -15.05 34.23
N MET A 83 -7.82 -14.78 35.40
CA MET A 83 -9.09 -14.09 35.62
C MET A 83 -8.74 -12.91 36.53
N GLU A 84 -9.02 -11.70 36.06
CA GLU A 84 -8.62 -10.40 36.64
C GLU A 84 -7.29 -9.81 36.14
N ALA A 85 -7.26 -9.48 34.85
CA ALA A 85 -6.61 -8.25 34.40
C ALA A 85 -7.51 -7.64 33.32
N GLU A 86 -8.10 -6.50 33.63
CA GLU A 86 -9.01 -5.78 32.76
C GLU A 86 -8.23 -5.17 31.58
N ASP A 87 -8.34 -5.80 30.41
CA ASP A 87 -8.29 -5.15 29.09
C ASP A 87 -8.99 -6.05 28.06
N GLY A 88 -10.25 -5.72 27.79
CA GLY A 88 -11.06 -6.32 26.72
C GLY A 88 -11.58 -7.74 26.97
N PRO A 89 -12.81 -8.08 26.53
CA PRO A 89 -13.14 -9.46 26.27
C PRO A 89 -12.08 -10.02 25.32
N LEU A 90 -11.43 -11.12 25.70
CA LEU A 90 -10.77 -11.97 24.73
C LEU A 90 -11.87 -12.54 23.86
N ASP A 91 -12.13 -11.81 22.78
CA ASP A 91 -13.05 -12.17 21.72
C ASP A 91 -12.46 -13.34 20.94
N SER A 92 -12.62 -14.52 21.53
CA SER A 92 -12.62 -15.76 20.78
C SER A 92 -14.06 -15.97 20.32
N ASP A 93 -14.52 -15.11 19.40
CA ASP A 93 -15.78 -15.27 18.68
C ASP A 93 -15.65 -16.45 17.73
N ASP A 94 -15.92 -17.63 18.29
CA ASP A 94 -16.42 -18.77 17.56
C ASP A 94 -17.86 -18.97 18.05
N ASP A 95 -18.68 -17.92 17.95
CA ASP A 95 -20.12 -18.04 18.13
C ASP A 95 -20.69 -18.67 16.84
N GLU A 96 -20.73 -20.00 16.80
CA GLU A 96 -21.20 -20.83 15.68
C GLU A 96 -22.67 -20.57 15.27
N ASN A 97 -23.33 -19.54 15.81
CA ASN A 97 -24.73 -19.21 15.61
C ASN A 97 -24.96 -17.94 14.77
N GLU A 98 -23.91 -17.23 14.34
CA GLU A 98 -24.07 -16.11 13.40
C GLU A 98 -24.15 -16.63 11.95
N GLU A 99 -25.27 -16.37 11.27
CA GLU A 99 -25.40 -16.69 9.85
C GLU A 99 -24.32 -15.94 9.05
N ASP A 100 -23.50 -16.68 8.30
CA ASP A 100 -22.43 -16.15 7.46
C ASP A 100 -22.91 -14.93 6.64
N LEU A 101 -22.18 -13.82 6.78
CA LEU A 101 -22.37 -12.56 6.05
C LEU A 101 -22.64 -12.78 4.56
N SER A 102 -21.95 -13.76 3.96
CA SER A 102 -22.09 -14.11 2.55
C SER A 102 -23.52 -14.56 2.19
N VAL A 103 -24.20 -15.24 3.11
CA VAL A 103 -25.59 -15.68 2.95
C VAL A 103 -26.53 -14.50 3.10
N ARG A 104 -26.29 -13.63 4.09
CA ARG A 104 -27.10 -12.43 4.36
C ARG A 104 -27.01 -11.38 3.25
N MET A 105 -25.88 -11.31 2.53
CA MET A 105 -25.67 -10.38 1.41
C MET A 105 -26.08 -10.93 0.03
N ALA A 106 -26.45 -12.20 -0.09
CA ALA A 106 -26.66 -12.90 -1.37
C ALA A 106 -27.82 -12.34 -2.26
N GLY A 107 -28.58 -11.36 -1.80
CA GLY A 107 -29.68 -10.74 -2.55
C GLY A 107 -29.74 -9.22 -2.47
N ILE A 108 -28.67 -8.58 -1.99
CA ILE A 108 -28.63 -7.12 -1.81
C ILE A 108 -27.97 -6.47 -3.02
N ASP A 109 -28.57 -5.37 -3.49
CA ASP A 109 -27.93 -4.52 -4.48
C ASP A 109 -26.71 -3.83 -3.86
N LEU A 110 -25.51 -4.28 -4.25
CA LEU A 110 -24.24 -3.72 -3.78
C LEU A 110 -24.02 -2.26 -4.22
N ASN A 111 -24.85 -1.74 -5.14
CA ASN A 111 -24.82 -0.35 -5.54
C ASN A 111 -25.67 0.57 -4.62
N ASP A 112 -26.46 0.00 -3.70
CA ASP A 112 -27.17 0.76 -2.65
C ASP A 112 -26.41 0.65 -1.31
N SER A 113 -25.60 1.67 -1.04
CA SER A 113 -24.79 1.75 0.19
C SER A 113 -25.63 1.69 1.47
N GLU A 114 -26.86 2.23 1.46
CA GLU A 114 -27.74 2.26 2.63
C GLU A 114 -28.40 0.90 2.88
N ALA A 115 -28.67 0.13 1.82
CA ALA A 115 -29.17 -1.24 1.94
C ALA A 115 -28.10 -2.19 2.52
N VAL A 116 -26.86 -2.08 2.02
CA VAL A 116 -25.72 -2.86 2.53
C VAL A 116 -25.45 -2.54 4.00
N TRP A 117 -25.39 -1.25 4.35
CA TRP A 117 -25.10 -0.81 5.72
C TRP A 117 -26.15 -1.29 6.73
N ARG A 118 -27.43 -1.27 6.36
CA ARG A 118 -28.52 -1.74 7.24
C ARG A 118 -28.47 -3.23 7.54
N ASN A 119 -27.96 -4.02 6.60
CA ASN A 119 -27.89 -5.46 6.74
C ASN A 119 -26.66 -5.93 7.52
N MET A 120 -25.66 -5.08 7.77
CA MET A 120 -24.50 -5.40 8.62
C MET A 120 -24.88 -5.34 10.11
N THR A 121 -24.29 -6.21 10.94
CA THR A 121 -24.42 -6.16 12.41
C THR A 121 -23.68 -4.95 12.97
N GLU A 122 -23.89 -4.64 14.26
CA GLU A 122 -23.21 -3.51 14.90
C GLU A 122 -21.69 -3.73 15.01
N GLU A 123 -21.25 -4.97 15.21
CA GLU A 123 -19.84 -5.34 15.29
C GLU A 123 -19.13 -5.21 13.94
N GLU A 124 -19.74 -5.72 12.86
CA GLU A 124 -19.23 -5.59 11.48
C GLU A 124 -19.10 -4.11 11.06
N ARG A 125 -20.06 -3.26 11.46
CA ARG A 125 -20.00 -1.81 11.22
C ARG A 125 -18.85 -1.16 11.98
N GLN A 126 -18.62 -1.58 13.23
CA GLN A 126 -17.52 -1.06 14.03
C GLN A 126 -16.17 -1.47 13.44
N ASP A 127 -16.03 -2.69 12.95
CA ASP A 127 -14.81 -3.16 12.30
C ASP A 127 -14.55 -2.47 10.97
N PHE A 128 -15.58 -2.26 10.16
CA PHE A 128 -15.48 -1.41 8.98
C PHE A 128 -15.02 0.01 9.35
N GLN A 129 -15.61 0.63 10.38
CA GLN A 129 -15.19 1.97 10.84
C GLN A 129 -13.75 1.99 11.36
N LYS A 130 -13.30 0.94 12.06
CA LYS A 130 -11.91 0.79 12.50
C LYS A 130 -10.96 0.70 11.30
N LEU A 131 -11.31 -0.09 10.28
CA LEU A 131 -10.53 -0.21 9.04
C LEU A 131 -10.43 1.11 8.28
N VAL A 132 -11.54 1.84 8.15
CA VAL A 132 -11.58 3.18 7.52
C VAL A 132 -10.71 4.16 8.31
N LYS A 133 -10.83 4.21 9.64
CA LYS A 133 -10.01 5.09 10.49
C LYS A 133 -8.52 4.75 10.45
N LYS A 134 -8.18 3.45 10.32
CA LYS A 134 -6.81 2.97 10.21
C LYS A 134 -6.19 3.31 8.83
N GLY A 135 -7.01 3.67 7.84
CA GLY A 135 -6.54 3.96 6.48
C GLY A 135 -6.03 2.72 5.73
N ASN A 136 -6.32 1.52 6.24
CA ASN A 136 -5.80 0.27 5.69
C ASN A 136 -6.72 -0.35 4.63
N PHE A 137 -7.62 0.43 4.04
CA PHE A 137 -8.52 -0.06 2.98
C PHE A 137 -7.86 -0.01 1.59
N GLU A 138 -6.72 0.67 1.45
CA GLU A 138 -5.97 0.77 0.19
C GLU A 138 -5.47 -0.58 -0.31
N GLU A 139 -5.17 -1.52 0.60
CA GLU A 139 -4.75 -2.89 0.24
C GLU A 139 -5.92 -3.73 -0.31
N LEU A 140 -7.15 -3.37 0.03
CA LEU A 140 -8.37 -4.06 -0.40
C LEU A 140 -8.89 -3.56 -1.75
N ILE A 141 -8.47 -2.37 -2.18
CA ILE A 141 -8.89 -1.79 -3.46
C ILE A 141 -7.82 -2.15 -4.51
N PRO A 142 -8.19 -2.81 -5.63
CA PRO A 142 -7.25 -3.03 -6.71
C PRO A 142 -6.74 -1.68 -7.23
N ALA A 143 -5.46 -1.63 -7.62
CA ALA A 143 -4.90 -0.43 -8.22
C ALA A 143 -5.80 0.05 -9.37
N TRP A 144 -6.25 1.30 -9.28
CA TRP A 144 -7.12 1.87 -10.29
C TRP A 144 -6.40 1.85 -11.64
N SER A 145 -7.03 1.22 -12.64
CA SER A 145 -6.54 1.19 -14.01
C SER A 145 -7.51 1.96 -14.88
N ALA A 146 -6.98 2.96 -15.59
CA ALA A 146 -7.79 3.68 -16.54
C ALA A 146 -8.10 2.78 -17.73
N TRP A 147 -9.34 2.80 -18.23
CA TRP A 147 -9.72 1.98 -19.39
C TRP A 147 -8.93 2.31 -20.66
N TRP A 148 -8.34 3.52 -20.74
CA TRP A 148 -7.49 3.98 -21.84
C TRP A 148 -6.01 3.61 -21.67
N ASP A 149 -5.59 3.01 -20.55
CA ASP A 149 -4.20 2.64 -20.27
C ASP A 149 -3.85 1.22 -20.79
N GLN A 150 -4.34 0.91 -21.99
CA GLN A 150 -4.06 -0.38 -22.64
C GLN A 150 -2.94 -0.22 -23.67
N GLU A 151 -2.01 -1.18 -23.69
CA GLU A 151 -0.97 -1.27 -24.73
C GLU A 151 -1.60 -1.59 -26.09
N VAL A 152 -2.00 -0.54 -26.81
CA VAL A 152 -2.47 -0.66 -28.20
C VAL A 152 -1.28 -0.60 -29.16
N GLN A 153 -1.26 -1.51 -30.14
CA GLN A 153 -0.31 -1.40 -31.24
C GLN A 153 -0.63 -0.15 -32.07
N LEU A 154 0.28 0.83 -32.10
CA LEU A 154 0.08 2.08 -32.84
C LEU A 154 -0.05 1.87 -34.36
N VAL A 155 0.48 0.74 -34.87
CA VAL A 155 0.45 0.40 -36.29
C VAL A 155 0.11 -1.08 -36.41
N GLN A 156 -0.96 -1.39 -37.14
CA GLN A 156 -1.38 -2.74 -37.46
C GLN A 156 -1.62 -2.83 -38.97
N GLU A 157 -1.11 -3.90 -39.60
CA GLU A 157 -1.39 -4.15 -41.02
C GLU A 157 -2.87 -4.50 -41.20
N ILE A 158 -3.55 -3.74 -42.06
CA ILE A 158 -4.97 -3.91 -42.34
C ILE A 158 -5.15 -5.15 -43.22
N THR A 159 -5.21 -6.33 -42.61
CA THR A 159 -5.67 -7.54 -43.30
C THR A 159 -7.20 -7.54 -43.36
N SER A 160 -7.74 -7.74 -44.55
CA SER A 160 -9.16 -7.79 -44.87
C SER A 160 -9.85 -8.96 -44.13
N GLY A 161 -10.25 -8.76 -42.88
CA GLY A 161 -10.94 -9.77 -42.07
C GLY A 161 -10.77 -9.70 -40.56
N SER A 162 -9.90 -8.84 -40.03
CA SER A 162 -9.78 -8.63 -38.57
C SER A 162 -10.91 -7.71 -38.06
N PRO A 163 -11.56 -7.99 -36.91
CA PRO A 163 -12.41 -7.01 -36.26
C PRO A 163 -11.57 -5.76 -35.97
N THR A 164 -11.99 -4.62 -36.54
CA THR A 164 -11.27 -3.34 -36.49
C THR A 164 -11.53 -2.59 -35.19
N SER A 165 -12.29 -3.18 -34.27
CA SER A 165 -12.60 -2.60 -32.96
C SER A 165 -11.43 -2.83 -32.01
N PRO A 166 -10.75 -1.78 -31.54
CA PRO A 166 -9.67 -1.93 -30.59
C PRO A 166 -10.19 -2.45 -29.24
N SER A 167 -9.39 -3.29 -28.58
CA SER A 167 -9.74 -4.03 -27.34
C SER A 167 -10.30 -3.16 -26.20
N TYR A 168 -9.99 -1.87 -26.17
CA TYR A 168 -10.42 -0.96 -25.10
C TYR A 168 -11.91 -0.58 -25.15
N THR A 169 -12.61 -0.79 -26.27
CA THR A 169 -14.03 -0.38 -26.40
C THR A 169 -14.96 -1.17 -25.49
N ALA A 170 -14.56 -2.35 -25.02
CA ALA A 170 -15.34 -3.15 -24.08
C ALA A 170 -15.38 -2.54 -22.66
N ASN A 171 -14.40 -1.70 -22.32
CA ASN A 171 -14.26 -1.08 -20.99
C ASN A 171 -14.53 0.43 -21.02
N CYS A 172 -14.91 0.99 -22.18
CA CYS A 172 -15.23 2.41 -22.31
C CYS A 172 -16.59 2.69 -21.66
N PRO A 173 -16.70 3.66 -20.74
CA PRO A 173 -17.98 4.14 -20.24
C PRO A 173 -18.82 4.69 -21.38
N ASP A 174 -20.15 4.52 -21.28
CA ASP A 174 -21.08 5.15 -22.21
C ASP A 174 -20.94 6.68 -22.16
N VAL A 175 -20.69 7.29 -23.31
CA VAL A 175 -20.56 8.74 -23.43
C VAL A 175 -21.94 9.35 -23.28
N VAL A 176 -22.17 10.05 -22.18
CA VAL A 176 -23.39 10.83 -21.96
C VAL A 176 -23.41 12.00 -22.93
N GLU A 177 -24.57 12.28 -23.54
CA GLU A 177 -24.76 13.48 -24.36
C GLU A 177 -24.57 14.73 -23.50
N VAL A 178 -23.41 15.37 -23.63
CA VAL A 178 -23.14 16.65 -23.00
C VAL A 178 -23.66 17.79 -23.89
N PRO A 179 -24.30 18.83 -23.31
CA PRO A 179 -24.69 20.01 -24.06
C PRO A 179 -23.48 20.64 -24.77
N PRO A 180 -23.67 21.24 -25.96
CA PRO A 180 -22.58 21.90 -26.66
C PRO A 180 -22.01 23.05 -25.81
N LEU A 181 -20.69 23.22 -25.88
CA LEU A 181 -19.95 24.25 -25.12
C LEU A 181 -20.48 25.69 -25.33
N SER A 182 -21.16 25.94 -26.45
CA SER A 182 -21.86 27.18 -26.76
C SER A 182 -23.03 27.49 -25.84
N GLU A 183 -23.67 26.47 -25.25
CA GLU A 183 -24.78 26.62 -24.30
C GLU A 183 -24.30 26.80 -22.86
N LEU A 184 -23.08 26.35 -22.54
CA LEU A 184 -22.48 26.46 -21.21
C LEU A 184 -21.73 27.79 -21.01
N THR A 185 -21.36 28.46 -22.10
CA THR A 185 -20.70 29.77 -22.08
C THR A 185 -21.71 30.86 -22.38
N VAL A 186 -22.58 31.18 -21.41
CA VAL A 186 -23.20 32.51 -21.38
C VAL A 186 -22.08 33.52 -21.15
N ILE A 187 -21.51 34.02 -22.26
CA ILE A 187 -20.75 35.26 -22.24
C ILE A 187 -21.76 36.34 -21.90
N SER A 188 -22.01 36.55 -20.61
CA SER A 188 -22.56 37.80 -20.11
C SER A 188 -21.55 38.87 -20.49
N CYS A 189 -21.71 39.45 -21.68
CA CYS A 189 -21.09 40.70 -22.05
C CYS A 189 -21.63 41.74 -21.07
N PHE A 190 -20.91 41.95 -19.97
CA PHE A 190 -21.13 43.05 -19.05
C PHE A 190 -20.64 44.33 -19.74
N LEU A 191 -21.33 44.73 -20.81
CA LEU A 191 -21.16 45.99 -21.50
C LEU A 191 -22.13 46.99 -20.87
N GLU A 192 -21.80 47.44 -19.66
CA GLU A 192 -22.19 48.74 -19.11
C GLU A 192 -21.41 48.96 -17.81
N MET A 193 -20.30 49.70 -17.89
CA MET A 193 -19.94 50.83 -17.02
C MET A 193 -18.44 51.16 -17.20
N CYS A 194 -18.14 51.99 -18.21
CA CYS A 194 -17.06 52.97 -18.22
C CYS A 194 -17.46 54.09 -19.19
#